data_AF-A0A847BUD9-F1
#
_entry.id   AF-A0A847BUD9-F1
#
_cell.length_a   1.000
_cell.length_b   1.000
_cell.length_c   1.000
_cell.angle_alpha   90.00
_cell.angle_beta   90.00
_cell.angle_gamma   90.00
#
_symmetry.space_group_name_H-M   'P 1'
#
loop_
_entity.id
_entity.type
_entity.pdbx_description
1 polymer ?
#
loop_
_entity_poly.entity_id
_entity_poly.type
_entity_poly.pdbx_seq_one_letter_code
_entity_poly.pdbx_strand_id
1 'polypeptide(L)'
;IHIYKPGFTLPVGAVVDARVYNISEFGRMREIRALHIEKRYENRVDLHDFMLNEIDLKKSRGGSVIASVEGYFVNGKLETRYGNITLFAKDKSLLPKNGEFVRLKRVRVNEYRGEKELILEERE
;
A
#
# COMPACT_ATOMS: atom_id res chain seq x y z
N ILE A 1 4.77 6.42 -6.10
CA ILE A 1 5.82 5.77 -6.91
C ILE A 1 6.27 4.56 -6.12
N HIS A 2 6.34 3.36 -6.70
CA HIS A 2 6.86 2.16 -6.02
C HIS A 2 8.05 1.59 -6.80
N ILE A 3 8.85 0.73 -6.15
CA ILE A 3 10.02 0.10 -6.79
C ILE A 3 9.60 -1.27 -7.32
N TYR A 4 9.72 -1.46 -8.62
CA TYR A 4 9.48 -2.74 -9.28
C TYR A 4 10.75 -3.15 -10.04
N LYS A 5 11.72 -3.70 -9.30
CA LYS A 5 12.99 -4.19 -9.83
C LYS A 5 13.23 -5.62 -9.33
N PRO A 6 13.14 -6.65 -10.20
CA PRO A 6 13.41 -8.04 -9.81
C PRO A 6 14.79 -8.20 -9.15
N GLY A 7 14.85 -8.94 -8.05
CA GLY A 7 16.08 -9.20 -7.30
C GLY A 7 16.62 -8.00 -6.50
N PHE A 8 15.84 -6.92 -6.39
CA PHE A 8 16.20 -5.76 -5.60
C PHE A 8 15.31 -5.66 -4.35
N THR A 9 15.94 -5.61 -3.19
CA THR A 9 15.26 -5.45 -1.90
C THR A 9 15.93 -4.34 -1.11
N LEU A 10 15.12 -3.44 -0.55
CA LEU A 10 15.55 -2.44 0.42
C LEU A 10 14.81 -2.70 1.73
N PRO A 11 15.51 -2.73 2.88
CA PRO A 11 14.83 -2.80 4.17
C PRO A 11 13.83 -1.65 4.30
N VAL A 12 12.63 -1.95 4.79
CA VAL A 12 11.61 -0.93 5.03
C VAL A 12 12.14 0.12 6.02
N GLY A 13 11.99 1.40 5.66
CA GLY A 13 12.50 2.53 6.46
C GLY A 13 13.95 2.89 6.20
N ALA A 14 14.63 2.17 5.30
CA ALA A 14 15.96 2.58 4.84
C ALA A 14 15.89 3.92 4.10
N VAL A 15 16.79 4.83 4.46
CA VAL A 15 16.99 6.09 3.76
C VAL A 15 18.20 5.94 2.84
N VAL A 16 18.02 6.31 1.58
CA VAL A 16 19.03 6.13 0.53
C VAL A 16 19.02 7.30 -0.44
N ASP A 17 20.19 7.61 -0.98
CA ASP A 17 20.29 8.39 -2.22
C ASP A 17 20.26 7.40 -3.37
N ALA A 18 19.34 7.62 -4.32
CA ALA A 18 19.14 6.73 -5.45
C ALA A 18 19.13 7.51 -6.77
N ARG A 19 19.94 7.06 -7.72
CA ARG A 19 19.85 7.48 -9.11
C ARG A 19 18.83 6.61 -9.82
N VAL A 20 17.76 7.23 -10.31
CA VAL A 20 16.69 6.54 -11.05
C VAL A 20 16.94 6.67 -12.55
N TYR A 21 17.03 5.53 -13.24
CA TYR A 21 17.29 5.48 -14.69
C TYR A 21 16.03 5.25 -15.51
N ASN A 22 15.02 4.59 -14.94
CA ASN A 22 13.79 4.29 -15.65
C ASN A 22 12.58 4.36 -14.72
N ILE A 23 11.65 5.23 -15.09
CA ILE A 23 10.32 5.32 -14.50
C ILE A 23 9.32 4.96 -15.58
N SER A 24 8.39 4.06 -15.27
CA SER A 24 7.26 3.70 -16.13
C SER A 24 5.94 3.98 -15.42
N GLU A 25 4.85 3.87 -16.18
CA GLU A 25 3.50 3.87 -15.62
C GLU A 25 2.83 2.53 -15.91
N PHE A 26 2.27 1.90 -14.88
CA PHE A 26 1.48 0.68 -14.98
C PHE A 26 0.25 0.84 -14.08
N GLY A 27 -0.94 0.63 -14.64
CA GLY A 27 -2.20 0.77 -13.89
C GLY A 27 -2.36 2.14 -13.21
N ARG A 28 -1.97 3.24 -13.88
CA ARG A 28 -1.96 4.62 -13.34
C ARG A 28 -1.00 4.87 -12.16
N MET A 29 -0.13 3.90 -11.85
CA MET A 29 0.90 4.02 -10.85
C MET A 29 2.27 4.16 -11.50
N ARG A 30 3.06 5.12 -11.01
CA ARG A 30 4.45 5.26 -11.43
C ARG A 30 5.33 4.23 -10.73
N GLU A 31 6.16 3.53 -11.49
CA GLU A 31 7.04 2.47 -11.02
C GLU A 31 8.49 2.80 -11.38
N ILE A 32 9.41 2.59 -10.44
CA ILE A 32 10.85 2.64 -10.70
C ILE A 32 11.28 1.24 -11.14
N ARG A 33 11.67 1.09 -12.41
CA ARG A 33 12.13 -0.20 -12.97
C ARG A 33 13.64 -0.38 -12.92
N ALA A 34 14.38 0.73 -12.91
CA ALA A 34 15.83 0.72 -12.84
C ALA A 34 16.34 1.88 -11.97
N LEU A 35 17.14 1.53 -10.97
CA LEU A 35 17.79 2.47 -10.07
C LEU A 35 19.16 1.93 -9.63
N HIS A 36 20.01 2.83 -9.16
CA HIS A 36 21.25 2.53 -8.46
C HIS A 36 21.27 3.28 -7.13
N ILE A 37 21.65 2.60 -6.06
CA ILE A 37 21.80 3.20 -4.73
C ILE A 37 23.19 3.81 -4.64
N GLU A 38 23.26 5.13 -4.56
CA GLU A 38 24.52 5.87 -4.44
C GLU A 38 25.01 5.88 -3.00
N LYS A 39 24.08 5.97 -2.04
CA LYS A 39 24.42 6.03 -0.62
C LYS A 39 23.31 5.44 0.25
N ARG A 40 23.69 4.80 1.35
CA ARG A 40 22.79 4.34 2.41
C ARG A 40 23.08 5.12 3.69
N TYR A 41 22.03 5.47 4.41
CA TYR A 41 22.13 6.12 5.71
C TYR A 41 21.79 5.10 6.81
N GLU A 42 22.46 5.21 7.96
CA GLU A 42 22.19 4.34 9.12
C GLU A 42 20.84 4.66 9.77
N ASN A 43 20.40 5.91 9.61
CA ASN A 43 19.14 6.42 10.14
C ASN A 43 17.98 5.64 9.53
N ARG A 44 17.10 5.10 10.39
CA ARG A 44 15.79 4.62 9.97
C ARG A 44 14.76 5.71 10.25
N VAL A 45 13.94 6.00 9.25
CA VAL A 45 12.80 6.90 9.44
C VAL A 45 11.63 6.15 10.07
N ASP A 46 10.85 6.86 10.88
CA ASP A 46 9.55 6.34 11.29
C ASP A 46 8.65 6.29 10.06
N LEU A 47 8.11 5.11 9.78
CA LEU A 47 7.24 4.91 8.62
C LEU A 47 5.89 5.58 8.81
N HIS A 48 5.49 5.83 10.06
CA HIS A 48 4.20 6.44 10.37
C HIS A 48 4.09 7.84 9.77
N ASP A 49 5.20 8.56 9.63
CA ASP A 49 5.26 9.90 9.03
C ASP A 49 4.89 9.90 7.54
N PHE A 50 4.96 8.73 6.89
CA PHE A 50 4.68 8.57 5.45
C PHE A 50 3.36 7.84 5.18
N MET A 51 2.54 7.60 6.21
CA MET A 51 1.26 6.92 6.08
C MET A 51 0.09 7.82 6.47
N LEU A 52 -1.05 7.55 5.86
CA LEU A 52 -2.31 8.22 6.16
C LEU A 52 -3.06 7.50 7.28
N ASN A 53 -3.92 8.25 7.97
CA ASN A 53 -4.81 7.71 8.98
C ASN A 53 -6.09 7.15 8.35
N GLU A 54 -6.81 6.33 9.11
CA GLU A 54 -8.08 5.73 8.69
C GLU A 54 -9.12 6.77 8.25
N ILE A 55 -9.15 7.94 8.89
CA ILE A 55 -10.07 9.03 8.56
C ILE A 55 -9.88 9.58 7.14
N ASP A 56 -8.68 9.40 6.57
CA ASP A 56 -8.33 9.89 5.23
C ASP A 56 -8.69 8.90 4.13
N LEU A 57 -9.26 7.73 4.45
CA LEU A 57 -9.58 6.65 3.51
C LEU A 57 -10.25 7.15 2.23
N LYS A 58 -11.32 7.94 2.37
CA LYS A 58 -12.08 8.47 1.22
C LYS A 58 -11.34 9.57 0.46
N LYS A 59 -10.40 10.28 1.07
CA LYS A 59 -9.63 11.38 0.45
C LYS A 59 -8.28 10.92 -0.11
N SER A 60 -7.81 9.75 0.30
CA SER A 60 -6.55 9.15 -0.13
C SER A 60 -6.47 9.00 -1.65
N ARG A 61 -5.26 9.08 -2.22
CA ARG A 61 -5.03 8.87 -3.65
C ARG A 61 -4.54 7.44 -3.89
N GLY A 62 -4.71 6.94 -5.11
CA GLY A 62 -4.08 5.68 -5.51
C GLY A 62 -2.57 5.70 -5.23
N GLY A 63 -2.06 4.63 -4.62
CA GLY A 63 -0.68 4.50 -4.17
C GLY A 63 -0.39 5.02 -2.76
N SER A 64 -1.34 5.68 -2.09
CA SER A 64 -1.22 6.00 -0.66
C SER A 64 -1.23 4.73 0.21
N VAL A 65 -0.65 4.81 1.41
CA VAL A 65 -0.67 3.73 2.41
C VAL A 65 -1.40 4.20 3.65
N ILE A 66 -2.36 3.40 4.13
CA ILE A 66 -3.11 3.64 5.36
C ILE A 66 -2.43 2.87 6.49
N ALA A 67 -2.07 3.55 7.58
CA ALA A 67 -1.31 2.97 8.69
C ALA A 67 -2.09 1.84 9.38
N SER A 68 -3.38 2.06 9.63
CA SER A 68 -4.31 1.08 10.19
C SER A 68 -5.73 1.41 9.77
N VAL A 69 -6.52 0.39 9.46
CA VAL A 69 -7.96 0.47 9.21
C VAL A 69 -8.63 -0.75 9.82
N GLU A 70 -9.79 -0.56 10.43
CA GLU A 70 -10.51 -1.62 11.10
C GLU A 70 -12.00 -1.58 10.80
N GLY A 71 -12.61 -2.76 10.80
CA GLY A 71 -14.01 -2.88 10.42
C GLY A 71 -14.44 -4.32 10.22
N TYR A 72 -15.71 -4.48 9.89
CA TYR A 72 -16.29 -5.78 9.53
C TYR A 72 -16.10 -6.04 8.04
N PHE A 73 -15.63 -7.22 7.68
CA PHE A 73 -15.55 -7.63 6.29
C PHE A 73 -16.88 -8.23 5.85
N VAL A 74 -17.60 -7.55 4.96
CA VAL A 74 -18.91 -7.96 4.45
C VAL A 74 -18.91 -7.91 2.93
N ASN A 75 -19.12 -9.06 2.29
CA ASN A 75 -19.30 -9.22 0.84
C ASN A 75 -18.22 -8.50 -0.01
N GLY A 76 -16.94 -8.66 0.34
CA GLY A 76 -15.83 -8.05 -0.39
C GLY A 76 -15.51 -6.61 0.01
N LYS A 77 -16.22 -6.04 0.98
CA LYS A 77 -16.00 -4.69 1.49
C LYS A 77 -15.62 -4.72 2.97
N LEU A 78 -14.79 -3.79 3.37
CA LEU A 78 -14.53 -3.47 4.77
C LEU A 78 -15.45 -2.32 5.18
N GLU A 79 -16.35 -2.57 6.12
CA GLU A 79 -17.24 -1.58 6.72
C GLU A 79 -16.56 -0.94 7.91
N THR A 80 -16.12 0.30 7.74
CA THR A 80 -15.42 1.08 8.76
C THR A 80 -16.31 2.22 9.27
N ARG A 81 -15.97 2.80 10.42
CA ARG A 81 -16.63 4.02 10.92
C ARG A 81 -16.48 5.23 9.99
N TYR A 82 -15.52 5.22 9.07
CA TYR A 82 -15.25 6.28 8.10
C TYR A 82 -15.82 5.97 6.70
N GLY A 83 -16.56 4.88 6.58
CA GLY A 83 -17.24 4.42 5.38
C GLY A 83 -16.70 3.10 4.84
N ASN A 84 -17.33 2.63 3.77
CA ASN A 84 -17.04 1.31 3.21
C ASN A 84 -15.98 1.42 2.12
N ILE A 85 -15.10 0.42 2.05
CA ILE A 85 -14.08 0.31 1.00
C ILE A 85 -13.94 -1.13 0.53
N THR A 86 -13.74 -1.35 -0.76
CA THR A 86 -13.51 -2.69 -1.31
C THR A 86 -12.16 -3.23 -0.82
N LEU A 87 -12.12 -4.50 -0.40
CA LEU A 87 -10.84 -5.20 -0.22
C LEU A 87 -10.55 -6.01 -1.47
N PHE A 88 -9.38 -5.78 -2.04
CA PHE A 88 -8.86 -6.54 -3.15
C PHE A 88 -7.66 -7.37 -2.70
N ALA A 89 -7.64 -8.64 -3.08
CA ALA A 89 -6.48 -9.49 -2.95
C ALA A 89 -6.33 -10.29 -4.24
N LYS A 90 -5.09 -10.42 -4.71
CA LYS A 90 -4.75 -11.28 -5.86
C LYS A 90 -4.97 -12.75 -5.50
N ASP A 91 -4.43 -13.17 -4.35
CA ASP A 91 -4.82 -14.41 -3.72
C ASP A 91 -6.04 -14.18 -2.82
N LYS A 92 -7.16 -14.83 -3.15
CA LYS A 92 -8.41 -14.72 -2.39
C LYS A 92 -8.33 -15.34 -1.00
N SER A 93 -7.34 -16.19 -0.73
CA SER A 93 -7.11 -16.76 0.60
C SER A 93 -6.76 -15.71 1.66
N LEU A 94 -6.23 -14.56 1.22
CA LEU A 94 -5.86 -13.43 2.09
C LEU A 94 -7.07 -12.60 2.53
N LEU A 95 -8.23 -12.76 1.89
CA LEU A 95 -9.43 -12.04 2.29
C LEU A 95 -9.96 -12.61 3.60
N PRO A 96 -10.42 -11.76 4.54
CA PRO A 96 -11.09 -12.20 5.75
C PRO A 96 -12.34 -13.02 5.45
N LYS A 97 -12.86 -13.73 6.45
CA LYS A 97 -14.16 -14.41 6.32
C LYS A 97 -15.29 -13.39 6.38
N ASN A 98 -16.37 -13.67 5.67
CA ASN A 98 -17.54 -12.80 5.69
C ASN A 98 -18.12 -12.69 7.12
N GLY A 99 -18.36 -11.47 7.58
CA GLY A 99 -18.77 -11.13 8.94
C GLY A 99 -17.62 -10.98 9.95
N GLU A 100 -16.37 -11.21 9.55
CA GLU A 100 -15.20 -11.13 10.45
C GLU A 100 -14.81 -9.66 10.71
N PHE A 101 -14.57 -9.32 11.98
CA PHE A 101 -13.95 -8.05 12.34
C PHE A 101 -12.44 -8.17 12.19
N VAL A 102 -11.84 -7.29 11.38
CA VAL A 102 -10.39 -7.30 11.14
C VAL A 102 -9.78 -5.93 11.35
N ARG A 103 -8.51 -5.94 11.77
CA ARG A 103 -7.64 -4.77 11.80
C ARG A 103 -6.49 -4.97 10.82
N LEU A 104 -6.53 -4.23 9.72
CA LEU A 104 -5.51 -4.25 8.69
C LEU A 104 -4.52 -3.12 8.96
N LYS A 105 -3.23 -3.45 9.03
CA LYS A 105 -2.16 -2.46 9.18
C LYS A 105 -1.54 -2.18 7.81
N ARG A 106 -0.87 -1.05 7.58
CA ARG A 106 -0.04 -0.75 6.39
C ARG A 106 -0.61 -1.29 5.08
N VAL A 107 -1.84 -0.87 4.75
CA VAL A 107 -2.55 -1.32 3.53
C VAL A 107 -2.48 -0.25 2.45
N ARG A 108 -2.25 -0.67 1.21
CA ARG A 108 -2.12 0.23 0.06
C ARG A 108 -3.48 0.52 -0.55
N VAL A 109 -3.72 1.77 -0.87
CA VAL A 109 -4.89 2.21 -1.63
C VAL A 109 -4.60 2.05 -3.12
N ASN A 110 -5.53 1.45 -3.85
CA ASN A 110 -5.55 1.43 -5.29
C ASN A 110 -6.82 2.10 -5.81
N GLU A 111 -6.79 2.47 -7.09
CA GLU A 111 -7.95 3.03 -7.78
C GLU A 111 -8.20 2.21 -9.05
N TYR A 112 -9.30 1.45 -9.06
CA TYR A 112 -9.71 0.61 -10.17
C TYR A 112 -11.04 1.09 -10.75
N ARG A 113 -11.02 1.49 -12.03
CA ARG A 113 -12.20 2.03 -12.73
C ARG A 113 -12.89 3.21 -12.00
N GLY A 114 -12.12 4.02 -11.28
CA GLY A 114 -12.61 5.16 -10.51
C GLY A 114 -13.07 4.84 -9.09
N GLU A 115 -13.07 3.56 -8.70
CA GLU A 115 -13.40 3.12 -7.35
C GLU A 115 -12.12 2.85 -6.54
N LYS A 116 -12.14 3.22 -5.25
CA LYS A 116 -11.01 2.95 -4.35
C LYS A 116 -11.14 1.58 -3.72
N GLU A 117 -10.00 0.90 -3.64
CA GLU A 117 -9.87 -0.39 -3.00
C GLU A 117 -8.61 -0.45 -2.14
N LEU A 118 -8.62 -1.27 -1.09
CA LEU A 118 -7.43 -1.60 -0.32
C LEU A 118 -6.88 -2.92 -0.82
N ILE A 119 -5.58 -2.95 -1.11
CA ILE A 119 -4.90 -4.16 -1.56
C ILE A 119 -4.33 -4.92 -0.35
N LEU A 120 -4.69 -6.19 -0.26
CA LEU A 120 -4.03 -7.18 0.57
C LEU A 120 -2.99 -7.93 -0.27
N GLU A 121 -1.75 -7.85 0.17
CA GLU A 121 -0.60 -8.51 -0.45
C GLU A 121 0.02 -9.43 0.61
N GLU A 122 0.57 -10.57 0.17
CA GLU A 122 1.44 -11.37 1.04
C GLU A 122 2.59 -10.47 1.49
N ARG A 123 2.85 -10.48 2.79
CA ARG A 123 3.98 -9.76 3.36
C ARG A 123 5.16 -10.70 3.37
N GLU A 124 6.15 -10.39 2.53
CA GLU A 124 7.53 -10.88 2.71
C GLU A 124 8.13 -10.38 4.02
#